data_AF-A0A2J5HST3-F1
#
_entry.id   AF-A0A2J5HST3-F1
#
_cell.length_a   1.000
_cell.length_b   1.000
_cell.length_c   1.000
_cell.angle_alpha   90.00
_cell.angle_beta   90.00
_cell.angle_gamma   90.00
#
_symmetry.space_group_name_H-M   'P 1'
#
loop_
_entity.id
_entity.type
_entity.pdbx_description
1 polymer ?
#
loop_
_entity_poly.entity_id
_entity_poly.type
_entity_poly.pdbx_seq_one_letter_code
_entity_poly.pdbx_strand_id
1 'polypeptide(L)'
;MTESPPAKHARANSAGDVHIPAHETQKDTHLNVDQIKESGGAVVEQIRRVMDDVVRHCGEHASPQTRWNGLSVLRKIGKTLALSRSSTLAADVTWDPCLEDGMLEILASMSREEKVAIRRDERSKALWPKLVELDGLRQEQCILENMEKVLSELDHVGTDQEVSEGESDDHGSQSTD
;
A
#
# COMPACT_ATOMS: atom_id res chain seq x y z
N MET A 1 7.88 -68.22 -41.75
CA MET A 1 6.78 -68.96 -42.42
C MET A 1 5.50 -68.45 -41.75
N THR A 2 4.73 -67.61 -42.46
CA THR A 2 3.33 -67.89 -42.89
C THR A 2 2.37 -67.67 -41.69
N GLU A 3 1.33 -66.83 -41.67
CA GLU A 3 0.46 -66.26 -42.70
C GLU A 3 -0.28 -65.02 -42.14
N SER A 4 -0.71 -64.13 -43.04
CA SER A 4 -1.79 -63.16 -42.80
C SER A 4 -3.13 -63.86 -42.50
N PRO A 5 -4.10 -63.11 -41.95
CA PRO A 5 -5.42 -63.12 -42.58
C PRO A 5 -6.00 -61.71 -42.83
N PRO A 6 -6.98 -61.59 -43.76
CA PRO A 6 -7.34 -60.34 -44.42
C PRO A 6 -8.57 -59.64 -43.81
N ALA A 7 -8.71 -58.39 -44.26
CA ALA A 7 -9.78 -57.45 -44.00
C ALA A 7 -11.21 -57.99 -44.22
N LYS A 8 -12.13 -57.48 -43.39
CA LYS A 8 -13.54 -57.31 -43.77
C LYS A 8 -14.00 -55.91 -43.35
N HIS A 9 -13.97 -54.99 -44.32
CA HIS A 9 -14.77 -53.78 -44.30
C HIS A 9 -16.26 -54.16 -44.44
N ALA A 10 -17.11 -53.62 -43.58
CA ALA A 10 -18.36 -52.95 -43.94
C ALA A 10 -19.22 -52.71 -42.69
N ARG A 11 -19.29 -51.46 -42.23
CA ARG A 11 -20.56 -50.86 -41.81
C ARG A 11 -20.47 -49.34 -41.93
N ALA A 12 -20.94 -48.83 -43.06
CA ALA A 12 -21.44 -47.47 -43.15
C ALA A 12 -22.65 -47.36 -42.22
N ASN A 13 -22.75 -46.26 -41.47
CA ASN A 13 -23.99 -45.69 -40.98
C ASN A 13 -23.72 -44.20 -40.66
N SER A 14 -24.09 -43.37 -41.64
CA SER A 14 -24.88 -42.14 -41.49
C SER A 14 -24.44 -41.10 -40.45
N ALA A 15 -23.86 -40.01 -40.96
CA ALA A 15 -23.71 -38.74 -40.27
C ALA A 15 -25.08 -38.25 -39.74
N GLY A 16 -25.23 -38.28 -38.41
CA GLY A 16 -26.21 -37.48 -37.70
C GLY A 16 -25.58 -36.13 -37.41
N ASP A 17 -25.93 -35.13 -38.22
CA ASP A 17 -25.58 -33.73 -38.03
C ASP A 17 -26.30 -33.22 -36.77
N VAL A 18 -25.61 -33.25 -35.63
CA VAL A 18 -26.09 -32.61 -34.40
C VAL A 18 -25.78 -31.13 -34.54
N HIS A 19 -26.78 -30.38 -34.99
CA HIS A 19 -26.79 -28.93 -34.95
C HIS A 19 -26.73 -28.49 -33.49
N ILE A 20 -25.54 -28.08 -33.02
CA ILE A 20 -25.38 -27.34 -31.76
C ILE A 20 -25.73 -25.89 -32.08
N PRO A 21 -26.81 -25.31 -31.52
CA PRO A 21 -27.05 -23.89 -31.69
C PRO A 21 -26.00 -23.12 -30.88
N ALA A 22 -24.96 -22.67 -31.59
CA ALA A 22 -24.02 -21.67 -31.08
C ALA A 22 -24.72 -20.31 -31.09
N HIS A 23 -25.43 -19.97 -30.01
CA HIS A 23 -25.82 -18.58 -29.77
C HIS A 23 -26.09 -18.28 -28.30
N GLU A 24 -25.05 -18.35 -27.47
CA GLU A 24 -24.96 -17.42 -26.36
C GLU A 24 -23.94 -16.35 -26.75
N THR A 25 -24.50 -15.27 -27.29
CA THR A 25 -23.91 -13.96 -27.50
C THR A 25 -22.92 -13.66 -26.38
N GLN A 26 -21.62 -13.72 -26.70
CA GLN A 26 -20.60 -12.97 -25.99
C GLN A 26 -21.10 -11.53 -25.96
N LYS A 27 -21.56 -11.07 -24.80
CA LYS A 27 -21.72 -9.64 -24.56
C LYS A 27 -20.31 -9.07 -24.59
N ASP A 28 -19.92 -8.58 -25.76
CA ASP A 28 -18.84 -7.60 -25.87
C ASP A 28 -19.21 -6.43 -24.97
N THR A 29 -18.71 -6.47 -23.74
CA THR A 29 -18.69 -5.31 -22.87
C THR A 29 -17.63 -4.38 -23.42
N HIS A 30 -17.96 -3.70 -24.51
CA HIS A 30 -17.23 -2.53 -24.98
C HIS A 30 -17.51 -1.42 -23.96
N LEU A 31 -16.87 -1.51 -22.80
CA LEU A 31 -16.93 -0.48 -21.78
C LEU A 31 -16.37 0.78 -22.44
N ASN A 32 -17.23 1.79 -22.57
CA ASN A 32 -16.85 3.04 -23.18
C ASN A 32 -15.76 3.69 -22.31
N VAL A 33 -14.74 4.31 -22.91
CA VAL A 33 -13.61 4.91 -22.18
C VAL A 33 -14.11 5.88 -21.10
N ASP A 34 -15.22 6.59 -21.38
CA ASP A 34 -15.86 7.51 -20.44
C ASP A 34 -16.48 6.82 -19.21
N GLN A 35 -17.09 5.63 -19.39
CA GLN A 35 -17.61 4.83 -18.27
C GLN A 35 -16.49 4.26 -17.40
N ILE A 36 -15.35 3.91 -18.01
CA ILE A 36 -14.16 3.46 -17.29
C ILE A 36 -13.57 4.61 -16.46
N LYS A 37 -13.52 5.82 -17.03
CA LYS A 37 -13.07 7.02 -16.32
C LYS A 37 -14.00 7.41 -15.17
N GLU A 38 -15.31 7.39 -15.39
CA GLU A 38 -16.31 7.69 -14.36
C GLU A 38 -16.27 6.66 -13.21
N SER A 39 -16.15 5.37 -13.54
CA SER A 39 -15.99 4.31 -12.55
C SER A 39 -14.68 4.43 -11.78
N GLY A 40 -13.58 4.79 -12.46
CA GLY A 40 -12.28 5.04 -11.85
C GLY A 40 -12.31 6.20 -10.85
N GLY A 41 -12.93 7.33 -11.21
CA GLY A 41 -13.09 8.48 -10.32
C GLY A 41 -13.90 8.15 -9.05
N ALA A 42 -14.98 7.38 -9.18
CA ALA A 42 -15.77 6.94 -8.03
C ALA A 42 -14.97 6.05 -7.05
N VAL A 43 -14.12 5.16 -7.59
CA VAL A 43 -13.25 4.30 -6.76
C VAL A 43 -12.19 5.12 -6.02
N VAL A 44 -11.61 6.12 -6.67
CA VAL A 44 -10.60 7.01 -6.08
C VAL A 44 -11.19 7.80 -4.92
N GLU A 45 -12.37 8.38 -5.11
CA GLU A 45 -13.05 9.12 -4.03
C GLU A 45 -13.46 8.19 -2.87
N GLN A 46 -13.82 6.93 -3.17
CA GLN A 46 -14.07 5.95 -2.12
C GLN A 46 -12.79 5.61 -1.32
N ILE A 47 -11.65 5.44 -1.99
CA ILE A 47 -10.36 5.22 -1.34
C ILE A 47 -10.02 6.41 -0.45
N ARG A 48 -10.22 7.64 -0.94
CA ARG A 48 -10.00 8.88 -0.17
C ARG A 48 -10.82 8.91 1.11
N ARG A 49 -12.11 8.59 1.04
CA ARG A 49 -12.99 8.52 2.23
C ARG A 49 -12.54 7.47 3.24
N VAL A 50 -12.11 6.29 2.76
CA VAL A 50 -11.58 5.24 3.64
C VAL A 50 -10.30 5.71 4.34
N MET A 51 -9.44 6.46 3.65
CA MET A 51 -8.23 7.02 4.24
C MET A 51 -8.57 8.08 5.29
N ASP A 52 -9.45 9.03 4.98
CA ASP A 52 -9.93 10.05 5.92
C ASP A 52 -10.51 9.41 7.19
N ASP A 53 -11.31 8.34 7.02
CA ASP A 53 -11.84 7.58 8.16
C ASP A 53 -10.75 6.90 8.97
N VAL A 54 -9.74 6.28 8.35
CA VAL A 54 -8.62 5.68 9.07
C VAL A 54 -7.88 6.73 9.89
N VAL A 55 -7.53 7.88 9.29
CA VAL A 55 -6.80 8.96 9.94
C VAL A 55 -7.59 9.49 11.14
N ARG A 56 -8.89 9.76 10.96
CA ARG A 56 -9.78 10.24 12.02
C ARG A 56 -9.84 9.30 13.24
N HIS A 57 -9.80 7.99 13.03
CA HIS A 57 -9.79 7.00 14.12
C HIS A 57 -8.41 6.81 14.77
N CYS A 58 -7.36 7.38 14.18
CA CYS A 58 -5.99 7.30 14.66
C CYS A 58 -5.52 8.59 15.35
N GLY A 59 -6.43 9.46 15.80
CA GLY A 59 -6.05 10.69 16.53
C GLY A 59 -5.35 10.45 17.87
N GLU A 60 -5.04 11.54 18.57
CA GLU A 60 -4.24 11.55 19.81
C GLU A 60 -4.80 10.62 20.92
N HIS A 61 -6.13 10.53 21.02
CA HIS A 61 -6.81 9.69 22.02
C HIS A 61 -6.89 8.21 21.64
N ALA A 62 -6.46 7.83 20.43
CA ALA A 62 -6.42 6.43 20.02
C ALA A 62 -5.33 5.67 20.79
N SER A 63 -5.43 4.33 20.80
CA SER A 63 -4.35 3.52 21.38
C SER A 63 -3.10 3.55 20.47
N PRO A 64 -1.88 3.37 21.01
CA PRO A 64 -0.68 3.26 20.20
C PRO A 64 -0.77 2.20 19.10
N GLN A 65 -1.40 1.05 19.43
CA GLN A 65 -1.63 -0.02 18.46
C GLN A 65 -2.57 0.43 17.34
N THR A 66 -3.59 1.25 17.63
CA THR A 66 -4.51 1.78 16.62
C THR A 66 -3.77 2.69 15.64
N ARG A 67 -2.94 3.61 16.13
CA ARG A 67 -2.13 4.49 15.27
C ARG A 67 -1.17 3.70 14.40
N TRP A 68 -0.47 2.73 14.99
CA TRP A 68 0.43 1.84 14.24
C TRP A 68 -0.32 1.07 13.14
N ASN A 69 -1.50 0.53 13.47
CA ASN A 69 -2.34 -0.16 12.50
C ASN A 69 -2.81 0.78 11.39
N GLY A 70 -3.22 2.00 11.72
CA GLY A 70 -3.61 3.02 10.75
C GLY A 70 -2.49 3.34 9.77
N LEU A 71 -1.29 3.62 10.28
CA LEU A 71 -0.11 3.87 9.44
C LEU A 71 0.23 2.66 8.54
N SER A 72 0.10 1.44 9.07
CA SER A 72 0.27 0.20 8.30
C SER A 72 -0.78 0.03 7.19
N VAL A 73 -2.03 0.43 7.44
CA VAL A 73 -3.10 0.43 6.44
C VAL A 73 -2.83 1.47 5.34
N LEU A 74 -2.51 2.71 5.71
CA LEU A 74 -2.16 3.75 4.72
C LEU A 74 -0.97 3.31 3.86
N ARG A 75 0.05 2.70 4.47
CA ARG A 75 1.20 2.14 3.71
C ARG A 75 0.75 1.10 2.69
N LYS A 76 -0.18 0.21 3.07
CA LYS A 76 -0.70 -0.83 2.15
C LYS A 76 -1.50 -0.20 1.01
N ILE A 77 -2.32 0.80 1.30
CA ILE A 77 -3.04 1.56 0.27
C ILE A 77 -2.03 2.17 -0.69
N GLY A 78 -1.03 2.90 -0.20
CA GLY A 78 0.02 3.49 -1.04
C GLY A 78 0.73 2.49 -1.93
N LYS A 79 1.09 1.31 -1.40
CA LYS A 79 1.69 0.24 -2.21
C LYS A 79 0.74 -0.26 -3.29
N THR A 80 -0.54 -0.49 -2.97
CA THR A 80 -1.54 -0.91 -3.97
C THR A 80 -1.69 0.16 -5.05
N LEU A 81 -1.74 1.44 -4.70
CA LEU A 81 -1.81 2.55 -5.65
C LEU A 81 -0.58 2.59 -6.57
N ALA A 82 0.62 2.42 -5.99
CA ALA A 82 1.87 2.34 -6.73
C ALA A 82 1.88 1.24 -7.80
N LEU A 83 1.47 0.04 -7.40
CA LEU A 83 1.43 -1.10 -8.31
C LEU A 83 0.28 -0.99 -9.33
N SER A 84 -0.80 -0.26 -9.00
CA SER A 84 -1.97 -0.12 -9.89
C SER A 84 -1.75 0.90 -11.00
N ARG A 85 -0.83 1.87 -10.86
CA ARG A 85 -0.49 2.81 -11.95
C ARG A 85 0.17 2.17 -13.16
N SER A 86 0.74 0.97 -12.99
CA SER A 86 1.21 0.17 -14.13
C SER A 86 0.06 -0.47 -14.92
N SER A 87 -1.18 -0.40 -14.43
CA SER A 87 -2.38 -0.82 -15.14
C SER A 87 -3.12 0.39 -15.74
N THR A 88 -3.66 0.23 -16.94
CA THR A 88 -4.30 1.25 -17.80
C THR A 88 -5.40 2.11 -17.16
N LEU A 89 -5.83 1.80 -15.94
CA LEU A 89 -6.88 2.50 -15.19
C LEU A 89 -6.41 3.80 -14.48
N ALA A 90 -5.11 4.04 -14.36
CA ALA A 90 -4.59 5.07 -13.44
C ALA A 90 -3.60 6.09 -14.05
N ALA A 91 -3.54 6.18 -15.39
CA ALA A 91 -2.78 7.23 -16.07
C ALA A 91 -3.45 8.61 -15.93
N ASP A 92 -4.78 8.67 -15.95
CA ASP A 92 -5.56 9.93 -15.92
C ASP A 92 -6.02 10.34 -14.51
N VAL A 93 -5.76 9.51 -13.49
CA VAL A 93 -6.09 9.86 -12.10
C VAL A 93 -4.83 10.43 -11.45
N THR A 94 -4.85 11.74 -11.23
CA THR A 94 -3.87 12.42 -10.37
C THR A 94 -4.19 12.05 -8.93
N TRP A 95 -3.32 11.24 -8.32
CA TRP A 95 -3.41 10.94 -6.89
C TRP A 95 -2.97 12.17 -6.10
N ASP A 96 -3.88 12.70 -5.29
CA ASP A 96 -3.65 13.82 -4.38
C ASP A 96 -2.74 13.40 -3.21
N PRO A 97 -1.85 14.28 -2.68
CA PRO A 97 -1.02 14.04 -1.48
C PRO A 97 -1.76 13.62 -0.21
N CYS A 98 -3.09 13.50 -0.23
CA CYS A 98 -3.94 13.06 0.88
C CYS A 98 -3.45 11.79 1.60
N LEU A 99 -2.74 10.89 0.91
CA LEU A 99 -2.17 9.70 1.56
C LEU A 99 -1.04 10.06 2.52
N GLU A 100 -0.13 10.91 2.07
CA GLU A 100 1.07 11.28 2.82
C GLU A 100 0.70 12.25 3.93
N ASP A 101 -0.23 13.16 3.66
CA ASP A 101 -0.81 14.04 4.66
C ASP A 101 -1.48 13.21 5.77
N GLY A 102 -2.25 12.17 5.41
CA GLY A 102 -2.83 11.24 6.38
C GLY A 102 -1.77 10.46 7.18
N MET A 103 -0.66 10.06 6.56
CA MET A 103 0.45 9.43 7.29
C MET A 103 1.10 10.40 8.27
N LEU A 104 1.36 11.64 7.85
CA LEU A 104 1.93 12.69 8.69
C LEU A 104 1.00 13.06 9.84
N GLU A 105 -0.31 13.11 9.63
CA GLU A 105 -1.30 13.38 10.68
C GLU A 105 -1.29 12.27 11.74
N ILE A 106 -1.26 11.00 11.31
CA ILE A 106 -1.12 9.87 12.24
C ILE A 106 0.21 9.98 13.01
N LEU A 107 1.32 10.29 12.33
CA LEU A 107 2.60 10.48 12.99
C LEU A 107 2.56 11.65 13.99
N ALA A 108 1.93 12.77 13.66
CA ALA A 108 1.80 13.91 14.57
C ALA A 108 1.06 13.54 15.87
N SER A 109 0.14 12.57 15.81
CA SER A 109 -0.57 12.04 16.97
C SER A 109 0.17 10.94 17.75
N MET A 110 1.28 10.42 17.22
CA MET A 110 2.10 9.41 17.88
C MET A 110 3.09 10.05 18.86
N SER A 111 3.29 9.41 20.01
CA SER A 111 4.34 9.77 20.94
C SER A 111 5.73 9.53 20.35
N ARG A 112 6.73 10.14 21.00
CA ARG A 112 8.14 9.95 20.63
C ARG A 112 8.54 8.48 20.67
N GLU A 113 8.14 7.77 21.72
CA GLU A 113 8.46 6.36 21.96
C GLU A 113 7.85 5.47 20.87
N GLU A 114 6.63 5.76 20.43
CA GLU A 114 5.98 5.04 19.33
C GLU A 114 6.76 5.19 18.02
N LYS A 115 7.16 6.43 17.68
CA LYS A 115 7.96 6.72 16.48
C LYS A 115 9.32 6.02 16.54
N VAL A 116 10.00 6.08 17.70
CA VAL A 116 11.29 5.39 17.92
C VAL A 116 11.13 3.87 17.80
N ALA A 117 10.05 3.30 18.33
CA ALA A 117 9.78 1.86 18.24
C ALA A 117 9.60 1.42 16.78
N ILE A 118 8.89 2.21 15.97
CA ILE A 118 8.77 1.95 14.52
C ILE A 118 10.15 2.03 13.87
N ARG A 119 10.89 3.11 14.12
CA ARG A 119 12.16 3.40 13.45
C ARG A 119 13.26 2.39 13.75
N ARG A 120 13.34 1.89 14.99
CA ARG A 120 14.35 0.92 15.44
C ARG A 120 14.05 -0.51 15.03
N ASP A 121 12.81 -0.84 14.64
CA ASP A 121 12.46 -2.20 14.22
C ASP A 121 12.85 -2.43 12.75
N GLU A 122 14.05 -2.97 12.54
CA GLU A 122 14.60 -3.28 11.22
C GLU A 122 14.22 -4.67 10.69
N ARG A 123 13.35 -5.41 11.40
CA ARG A 123 12.91 -6.73 10.93
C ARG A 123 12.19 -6.60 9.59
N SER A 124 12.40 -7.52 8.67
CA SER A 124 11.80 -7.47 7.32
C SER A 124 10.27 -7.34 7.28
N LYS A 125 9.58 -7.78 8.35
CA LYS A 125 8.12 -7.66 8.49
C LYS A 125 7.66 -6.42 9.25
N ALA A 126 8.59 -5.65 9.82
CA ALA A 126 8.31 -4.42 10.55
C ALA A 126 7.80 -3.31 9.62
N LEU A 127 7.31 -2.24 10.24
CA LEU A 127 6.72 -1.12 9.51
C LEU A 127 7.80 -0.24 8.84
N TRP A 128 8.96 -0.04 9.48
CA TRP A 128 10.02 0.81 8.94
C TRP A 128 10.55 0.33 7.57
N PRO A 129 11.05 -0.92 7.41
CA PRO A 129 11.51 -1.38 6.09
C PRO A 129 10.42 -1.32 5.01
N LYS A 130 9.16 -1.45 5.41
CA LYS A 130 8.00 -1.37 4.52
C LYS A 130 7.71 0.07 4.06
N LEU A 131 7.96 1.07 4.91
CA LEU A 131 7.84 2.49 4.52
C LEU A 131 8.99 2.86 3.58
N VAL A 132 10.20 2.39 3.84
CA VAL A 132 11.35 2.57 2.93
C VAL A 132 11.11 1.90 1.57
N GLU A 133 10.56 0.68 1.55
CA GLU A 133 10.15 0.02 0.31
C GLU A 133 9.14 0.86 -0.49
N LEU A 134 8.18 1.50 0.21
CA LEU A 134 7.19 2.35 -0.44
C LEU A 134 7.82 3.61 -1.05
N ASP A 135 8.82 4.21 -0.40
CA ASP A 135 9.61 5.31 -0.95
C ASP A 135 10.43 4.91 -2.19
N GLY A 136 10.95 3.69 -2.22
CA GLY A 136 11.59 3.14 -3.41
C GLY A 136 10.63 3.06 -4.60
N LEU A 137 9.38 2.63 -4.36
CA LEU A 137 8.35 2.58 -5.41
C LEU A 137 7.98 3.98 -5.95
N ARG A 138 8.03 5.03 -5.10
CA ARG A 138 7.87 6.42 -5.55
C ARG A 138 8.89 6.78 -6.62
N GLN A 139 10.15 6.41 -6.42
CA GLN A 139 11.24 6.77 -7.35
C GLN A 139 11.02 6.14 -8.74
N GLU A 140 10.34 5.00 -8.80
CA GLU A 140 10.04 4.28 -10.04
C GLU A 140 8.75 4.78 -10.72
N GLN A 141 7.77 5.28 -9.96
CA GLN A 141 6.40 5.54 -10.43
C GLN A 141 5.96 7.01 -10.38
N CYS A 142 6.81 7.92 -9.88
CA CYS A 142 6.53 9.36 -9.70
C CYS A 142 5.17 9.62 -9.00
N ILE A 143 4.95 8.95 -7.88
CA ILE A 143 3.78 9.10 -7.01
C ILE A 143 4.23 9.25 -5.58
N LEU A 144 3.42 9.86 -4.72
CA LEU A 144 3.77 10.05 -3.31
C LEU A 144 5.01 10.95 -3.14
N GLU A 145 4.94 12.18 -3.64
CA GLU A 145 6.05 13.15 -3.65
C GLU A 145 6.58 13.52 -2.25
N ASN A 146 5.70 13.56 -1.26
CA ASN A 146 5.96 13.88 0.15
C ASN A 146 6.37 12.65 1.01
N MET A 147 6.53 11.46 0.44
CA MET A 147 6.92 10.27 1.21
C MET A 147 8.26 10.44 1.97
N GLU A 148 9.17 11.25 1.44
CA GLU A 148 10.42 11.63 2.12
C GLU A 148 10.18 12.37 3.44
N LYS A 149 9.13 13.20 3.53
CA LYS A 149 8.76 13.89 4.77
C LYS A 149 8.30 12.90 5.83
N VAL A 150 7.52 11.89 5.44
CA VAL A 150 7.06 10.82 6.33
C VAL A 150 8.23 10.04 6.90
N LEU A 151 9.25 9.73 6.09
CA LEU A 151 10.47 9.06 6.55
C LEU A 151 11.30 9.97 7.47
N SER A 152 11.46 11.24 7.08
CA SER A 152 12.20 12.23 7.86
C SER A 152 11.62 12.44 9.25
N GLU A 153 10.29 12.44 9.37
CA GLU A 153 9.57 12.55 10.65
C GLU A 153 9.88 11.39 11.61
N LEU A 154 10.18 10.20 11.08
CA LEU A 154 10.58 9.03 11.87
C LEU A 154 12.09 9.00 12.16
N ASP A 155 12.92 9.50 11.24
CA ASP A 155 14.38 9.56 11.40
C ASP A 155 14.81 10.58 12.47
N HIS A 156 14.20 11.77 12.52
CA HIS A 156 14.56 12.82 13.48
C HIS A 156 14.39 12.37 14.95
N VAL A 157 13.42 11.48 15.21
CA VAL A 157 13.14 11.02 16.57
C VAL A 157 14.28 10.14 17.13
N GLY A 158 15.05 9.50 16.26
CA GLY A 158 16.16 8.63 16.63
C GLY A 158 17.47 9.36 16.91
N THR A 159 17.61 10.62 16.46
CA THR A 159 18.85 11.40 16.56
C THR A 159 18.91 12.31 17.78
N ASP A 160 17.78 12.66 18.39
CA ASP A 160 17.73 13.43 19.63
C ASP A 160 18.07 12.54 20.82
N GLN A 161 19.32 12.08 20.89
CA GLN A 161 19.94 11.79 22.16
C GLN A 161 20.01 13.11 22.90
N GLU A 162 18.97 13.42 23.68
CA GLU A 162 19.02 14.47 24.68
C GLU A 162 20.26 14.20 25.53
N VAL A 163 21.26 15.04 25.29
CA VAL A 163 22.37 15.28 26.21
C VAL A 163 21.70 15.58 27.54
N SER A 164 21.71 14.59 28.41
CA SER A 164 21.43 14.76 29.82
C SER A 164 22.43 15.78 30.33
N GLU A 165 22.03 17.04 30.42
CA GLU A 165 22.74 18.07 31.19
C GLU A 165 22.64 17.69 32.67
N GLY A 166 23.46 16.71 33.04
CA GLY A 166 23.69 16.26 34.40
C GLY A 166 25.13 16.58 34.76
N GLU A 167 25.41 17.83 35.12
CA GLU A 167 26.50 18.22 36.02
C GLU A 167 25.88 19.15 37.06
N SER A 168 25.34 18.61 38.15
CA SER A 168 26.06 18.28 39.40
C SER A 168 26.58 19.54 40.10
N ASP A 169 25.89 19.90 41.19
CA ASP A 169 26.29 20.88 42.20
C ASP A 169 27.77 20.69 42.63
N ASP A 170 28.64 21.63 42.25
CA ASP A 170 30.00 21.72 42.80
C ASP A 170 29.99 22.55 44.09
N HIS A 171 30.52 21.95 45.15
CA HIS A 171 30.55 22.43 46.51
C HIS A 171 31.43 23.69 46.66
N GLY A 172 30.77 24.85 46.78
CA GLY A 172 31.39 26.07 47.27
C GLY A 172 31.74 25.97 48.76
N SER A 173 32.91 25.42 49.05
CA SER A 173 33.56 25.55 50.36
C SER A 173 33.95 27.01 50.59
N GLN A 174 33.31 27.68 51.56
CA GLN A 174 33.87 28.88 52.18
C GLN A 174 34.15 28.62 53.65
N SER A 175 35.42 28.35 53.91
CA SER A 175 36.08 28.51 55.20
C SER A 175 36.77 29.87 55.20
N THR A 176 36.45 30.75 56.14
CA THR A 176 37.37 31.80 56.63
C THR A 176 36.96 32.22 58.04
N ASP A 177 37.89 32.01 58.98
CA ASP A 177 38.15 32.65 60.29
C ASP A 177 36.98 33.07 61.21
#